data_AF-A0A9P6BE20-F1
#
_entry.id   AF-A0A9P6BE20-F1
#
_cell.length_a   1.000
_cell.length_b   1.000
_cell.length_c   1.000
_cell.angle_alpha   90.00
_cell.angle_beta   90.00
_cell.angle_gamma   90.00
#
_symmetry.space_group_name_H-M   'P 1'
#
loop_
_entity.id
_entity.type
_entity.pdbx_description
1 polymer ?
#
loop_
_entity_poly.entity_id
_entity_poly.type
_entity_poly.pdbx_seq_one_letter_code
_entity_poly.pdbx_strand_id
1 'polypeptide(L)'
;MNTHARLSLNVSQTISAVDYDAGTIYGQMEAMDVPMSASNVVTFWEGEIIDFENHTLWTKKWAAKARTDLDHWKRLEAFQGIDERYIVKGAKTGRFRGHIDQKYIFMRWKEKHFVNASEHTSRLTIAGFYYVSMRRSDGYVEGYYHDQHSAPYQHLCLNPIYDSGGFSSSIFEVA
;
A
#
# COMPACT_ATOMS: atom_id res chain seq x y z
N MET A 1 30.85 -14.48 0.05
CA MET A 1 29.63 -14.33 -0.75
C MET A 1 28.51 -15.02 0.03
N ASN A 2 27.73 -14.27 0.81
CA ASN A 2 26.58 -14.81 1.52
C ASN A 2 25.35 -14.15 0.89
N THR A 3 24.78 -14.83 -0.11
CA THR A 3 23.51 -14.46 -0.72
C THR A 3 22.42 -14.69 0.33
N HIS A 4 22.04 -13.64 1.06
CA HIS A 4 20.76 -13.65 1.77
C HIS A 4 19.68 -13.85 0.72
N ALA A 5 19.10 -15.06 0.66
CA ALA A 5 17.96 -15.35 -0.18
C ALA A 5 16.87 -14.32 0.17
N ARG A 6 16.43 -13.54 -0.82
CA ARG A 6 15.29 -12.64 -0.65
C ARG A 6 14.07 -13.53 -0.44
N LEU A 7 13.51 -13.48 0.78
CA LEU A 7 12.22 -14.10 1.04
C LEU A 7 11.20 -13.42 0.12
N SER A 8 10.54 -14.21 -0.72
CA SER A 8 9.44 -13.77 -1.57
C SER A 8 8.20 -14.52 -1.10
N LEU A 9 7.17 -13.77 -0.70
CA LEU A 9 5.91 -14.32 -0.24
C LEU A 9 4.85 -14.06 -1.30
N ASN A 10 3.99 -15.05 -1.54
CA ASN A 10 2.79 -14.84 -2.31
C ASN A 10 1.78 -14.12 -1.42
N VAL A 11 1.27 -12.99 -1.89
CA VAL A 11 0.28 -12.21 -1.15
C VAL A 11 -0.94 -11.92 -2.03
N SER A 12 -2.12 -11.95 -1.43
CA SER A 12 -3.35 -11.46 -2.04
C SER A 12 -3.91 -10.30 -1.21
N GLN A 13 -4.67 -9.42 -1.87
CA GLN A 13 -5.34 -8.29 -1.23
C GLN A 13 -6.81 -8.28 -1.62
N THR A 14 -7.66 -8.05 -0.63
CA THR A 14 -9.08 -7.79 -0.86
C THR A 14 -9.44 -6.43 -0.31
N ILE A 15 -9.94 -5.55 -1.18
CA ILE A 15 -10.54 -4.27 -0.76
C ILE A 15 -11.94 -4.58 -0.24
N SER A 16 -12.21 -4.22 1.01
CA SER A 16 -13.48 -4.52 1.68
C SER A 16 -14.46 -3.35 1.62
N ALA A 17 -13.98 -2.11 1.78
CA ALA A 17 -14.81 -0.91 1.77
C ALA A 17 -13.97 0.33 1.44
N VAL A 18 -14.64 1.38 0.97
CA VAL A 18 -14.06 2.71 0.74
C VAL A 18 -15.00 3.77 1.30
N ASP A 19 -14.47 4.64 2.15
CA ASP A 19 -15.10 5.88 2.60
C ASP A 19 -14.44 7.03 1.83
N TYR A 20 -15.13 7.52 0.80
CA TYR A 20 -14.60 8.57 -0.07
C TYR A 20 -14.54 9.92 0.62
N ASP A 21 -15.47 10.21 1.55
CA ASP A 21 -15.51 11.49 2.25
C ASP A 21 -14.33 11.62 3.22
N ALA A 22 -14.00 10.52 3.91
CA ALA A 22 -12.83 10.45 4.78
C ALA A 22 -11.52 10.14 4.05
N GLY A 23 -11.55 9.90 2.73
CA GLY A 23 -10.38 9.47 1.97
C GLY A 23 -9.77 8.15 2.50
N THR A 24 -10.59 7.25 3.02
CA THR A 24 -10.15 6.03 3.70
C THR A 24 -10.57 4.77 2.94
N ILE A 25 -9.70 3.78 2.88
CA ILE A 25 -9.94 2.48 2.23
C ILE A 25 -9.58 1.35 3.19
N TYR A 26 -10.33 0.26 3.17
CA TYR A 26 -10.14 -0.86 4.08
C TYR A 26 -9.93 -2.15 3.31
N GLY A 27 -9.16 -3.06 3.87
CA GLY A 27 -9.00 -4.37 3.28
C GLY A 27 -8.30 -5.38 4.16
N GLN A 28 -8.09 -6.55 3.57
CA GLN A 28 -7.32 -7.64 4.17
C GLN A 28 -6.17 -8.03 3.24
N MET A 29 -5.02 -8.30 3.84
CA MET A 29 -3.88 -8.91 3.19
C MET A 29 -3.77 -10.35 3.66
N GLU A 30 -3.59 -11.27 2.73
CA GLU A 30 -3.30 -12.67 3.04
C GLU A 30 -1.92 -13.03 2.50
N ALA A 31 -1.01 -13.43 3.39
CA ALA A 31 0.30 -13.94 3.05
C ALA A 31 0.30 -15.48 3.10
N MET A 32 0.66 -16.09 1.98
CA MET A 32 0.77 -17.52 1.79
C MET A 32 2.20 -18.00 2.02
N ASP A 33 2.35 -19.27 2.39
CA ASP A 33 3.64 -19.96 2.56
C ASP A 33 4.62 -19.23 3.49
N VAL A 34 4.10 -18.54 4.50
CA VAL A 34 4.91 -17.83 5.50
C VAL A 34 5.75 -18.86 6.26
N PRO A 35 7.10 -18.72 6.28
CA PRO A 35 7.97 -19.65 6.97
C PRO A 35 7.54 -19.82 8.43
N MET A 36 7.46 -21.08 8.89
CA MET A 36 7.08 -21.44 10.26
C MET A 36 5.61 -21.20 10.63
N SER A 37 4.76 -20.74 9.70
CA SER A 37 3.32 -20.68 9.90
C SER A 37 2.64 -21.96 9.40
N ALA A 38 1.69 -22.49 10.17
CA ALA A 38 0.91 -23.66 9.78
C ALA A 38 -0.24 -23.34 8.80
N SER A 39 -0.60 -22.06 8.68
CA SER A 39 -1.66 -21.55 7.81
C SER A 39 -1.26 -20.21 7.18
N ASN A 40 -2.02 -19.76 6.19
CA ASN A 40 -1.90 -18.40 5.68
C ASN A 40 -2.08 -17.38 6.81
N VAL A 41 -1.36 -16.26 6.72
CA VAL A 41 -1.41 -15.17 7.69
C VAL A 41 -2.25 -14.05 7.10
N VAL A 42 -3.38 -13.76 7.75
CA VAL A 42 -4.30 -12.70 7.33
C VAL A 42 -4.19 -11.52 8.28
N THR A 43 -4.11 -10.32 7.73
CA THR A 43 -4.07 -9.06 8.46
C THR A 43 -5.14 -8.11 7.93
N PHE A 44 -5.73 -7.34 8.83
CA PHE A 44 -6.62 -6.24 8.46
C PHE A 44 -5.80 -4.96 8.35
N TRP A 45 -6.07 -4.17 7.32
CA TRP A 45 -5.41 -2.88 7.10
C TRP A 45 -6.40 -1.76 6.82
N GLU A 46 -5.98 -0.57 7.22
CA GLU A 46 -6.61 0.71 6.89
C GLU A 46 -5.68 1.49 5.97
N GLY A 47 -6.23 2.10 4.94
CA GLY A 47 -5.50 2.85 3.95
C GLY A 47 -5.97 4.29 3.85
N GLU A 48 -5.02 5.19 3.63
CA GLU A 48 -5.27 6.61 3.31
C GLU A 48 -5.15 6.80 1.81
N ILE A 49 -6.17 7.35 1.16
CA ILE A 49 -6.15 7.77 -0.24
C ILE A 49 -5.55 9.18 -0.31
N ILE A 50 -4.52 9.38 -1.12
CA ILE A 50 -3.89 10.70 -1.28
C ILE A 50 -4.73 11.55 -2.23
N ASP A 51 -5.71 12.24 -1.68
CA ASP A 51 -6.66 13.11 -2.36
C ASP A 51 -6.28 14.60 -2.33
N PHE A 52 -5.29 14.97 -1.50
CA PHE A 52 -4.89 16.36 -1.21
C PHE A 52 -5.97 17.21 -0.51
N GLU A 53 -7.02 16.56 0.00
CA GLU A 53 -8.05 17.16 0.85
C GLU A 53 -7.91 16.63 2.28
N ASN A 54 -8.04 15.32 2.46
CA ASN A 54 -7.84 14.62 3.72
C ASN A 54 -6.37 14.23 3.93
N HIS A 55 -5.71 13.78 2.86
CA HIS A 55 -4.38 13.23 2.94
C HIS A 55 -3.45 13.74 1.81
N THR A 56 -2.23 14.10 2.20
CA THR A 56 -1.19 14.54 1.25
C THR A 56 -0.08 13.49 1.12
N LEU A 57 0.89 13.69 0.22
CA LEU A 57 2.07 12.80 0.15
C LEU A 57 2.92 12.79 1.42
N TRP A 58 2.81 13.80 2.29
CA TRP A 58 3.60 13.91 3.51
C TRP A 58 2.92 13.23 4.68
N THR A 59 3.51 12.15 5.19
CA THR A 59 2.85 11.25 6.15
C THR A 59 2.72 11.88 7.54
N LYS A 60 3.79 12.52 8.06
CA LYS A 60 3.83 13.18 9.39
C LYS A 60 3.50 12.27 10.58
N LYS A 61 3.44 10.96 10.39
CA LYS A 61 3.22 9.91 11.40
C LYS A 61 3.99 8.65 11.04
N TRP A 62 3.90 7.61 11.88
CA TRP A 62 4.52 6.29 11.63
C TRP A 62 6.03 6.37 11.39
N ALA A 63 6.72 7.27 12.12
CA ALA A 63 8.16 7.55 11.99
C ALA A 63 8.63 8.00 10.57
N ALA A 64 7.72 8.29 9.65
CA ALA A 64 8.05 8.80 8.33
C ALA A 64 8.21 10.32 8.32
N LYS A 65 9.40 10.79 7.93
CA LYS A 65 9.72 12.20 7.70
C LYS A 65 9.59 12.51 6.21
N ALA A 66 9.53 13.79 5.85
CA ALA A 66 9.41 14.23 4.45
C ALA A 66 10.49 13.63 3.51
N ARG A 67 11.71 13.42 4.00
CA ARG A 67 12.75 12.73 3.22
C ARG A 67 12.42 11.27 2.98
N THR A 68 11.96 10.56 4.01
CA THR A 68 11.46 9.18 3.91
C THR A 68 10.33 9.09 2.90
N ASP A 69 9.33 9.97 3.01
CA ASP A 69 8.19 10.04 2.08
C ASP A 69 8.69 10.17 0.64
N LEU A 70 9.54 11.16 0.37
CA LEU A 70 10.08 11.41 -0.97
C LEU A 70 10.90 10.22 -1.51
N ASP A 71 11.74 9.62 -0.66
CA ASP A 71 12.58 8.47 -1.05
C ASP A 71 11.75 7.21 -1.36
N HIS A 72 10.54 7.07 -0.81
CA HIS A 72 9.61 5.98 -1.15
C HIS A 72 8.74 6.32 -2.35
N TRP A 73 8.09 7.50 -2.37
CA TRP A 73 7.23 7.91 -3.48
C TRP A 73 7.99 7.90 -4.81
N LYS A 74 9.21 8.42 -4.86
CA LYS A 74 10.00 8.49 -6.11
C LYS A 74 10.40 7.12 -6.68
N ARG A 75 10.26 6.04 -5.91
CA ARG A 75 10.60 4.67 -6.35
C ARG A 75 9.47 4.01 -7.12
N LEU A 76 8.23 4.44 -6.89
CA LEU A 76 7.08 3.90 -7.60
C LEU A 76 7.18 4.23 -9.10
N GLU A 77 6.67 3.33 -9.93
CA GLU A 77 6.57 3.45 -11.39
C GLU A 77 6.00 4.83 -11.78
N ALA A 78 4.99 5.28 -11.04
CA ALA A 78 4.32 6.57 -11.25
C ALA A 78 5.26 7.78 -11.27
N PHE A 79 6.36 7.73 -10.52
CA PHE A 79 7.35 8.81 -10.40
C PHE A 79 8.72 8.45 -10.98
N GLN A 80 8.85 7.28 -11.62
CA GLN A 80 10.12 6.84 -12.18
C GLN A 80 10.64 7.83 -13.22
N GLY A 81 11.89 8.27 -13.06
CA GLY A 81 12.53 9.24 -13.96
C GLY A 81 12.05 10.68 -13.79
N ILE A 82 11.16 10.97 -12.84
CA ILE A 82 10.74 12.33 -12.51
C ILE A 82 11.73 12.93 -11.51
N ASP A 83 12.27 14.11 -11.82
CA ASP A 83 13.13 14.85 -10.88
C ASP A 83 12.34 15.20 -9.60
N GLU A 84 12.95 14.95 -8.45
CA GLU A 84 12.35 15.15 -7.12
C GLU A 84 11.72 16.54 -6.94
N ARG A 85 12.28 17.58 -7.56
CA ARG A 85 11.75 18.94 -7.50
C ARG A 85 10.33 19.04 -8.08
N TYR A 86 10.03 18.27 -9.13
CA TYR A 86 8.68 18.23 -9.72
C TYR A 86 7.71 17.42 -8.86
N ILE A 87 8.17 16.35 -8.20
CA ILE A 87 7.38 15.59 -7.23
C ILE A 87 7.00 16.50 -6.06
N VAL A 88 7.98 17.20 -5.47
CA VAL A 88 7.76 18.14 -4.36
C VAL A 88 6.84 19.29 -4.77
N LYS A 89 6.97 19.80 -6.00
CA LYS A 89 6.07 20.84 -6.51
C LYS A 89 4.63 20.32 -6.63
N GLY A 90 4.43 19.14 -7.20
CA GLY A 90 3.12 18.53 -7.32
C GLY A 90 2.49 18.17 -5.97
N ALA A 91 3.31 17.76 -5.00
CA ALA A 91 2.89 17.47 -3.64
C ALA A 91 2.26 18.68 -2.92
N LYS A 92 2.56 19.91 -3.36
CA LYS A 92 1.97 21.15 -2.82
C LYS A 92 0.64 21.51 -3.47
N THR A 93 0.37 21.01 -4.67
CA THR A 93 -0.75 21.45 -5.51
C THR A 93 -1.72 20.34 -5.87
N GLY A 94 -1.41 19.08 -5.54
CA GLY A 94 -2.13 17.88 -6.00
C GLY A 94 -2.01 17.62 -7.50
N ARG A 95 -1.19 18.39 -8.23
CA ARG A 95 -1.09 18.34 -9.70
C ARG A 95 0.33 18.04 -10.13
N PHE A 96 0.52 16.91 -10.79
CA PHE A 96 1.85 16.41 -11.14
C PHE A 96 2.14 16.53 -12.65
N ARG A 97 3.43 16.66 -12.98
CA ARG A 97 3.87 16.69 -14.39
C ARG A 97 3.46 15.41 -15.09
N GLY A 98 2.96 15.52 -16.32
CA GLY A 98 2.55 14.34 -17.10
C GLY A 98 1.22 13.71 -16.65
N HIS A 99 0.44 14.45 -15.84
CA HIS A 99 -0.89 14.04 -15.33
C HIS A 99 -0.82 12.75 -14.52
N ILE A 100 0.22 12.61 -13.68
CA ILE A 100 0.41 11.42 -12.85
C ILE A 100 -0.78 11.22 -11.90
N ASP A 101 -1.31 12.31 -11.33
CA ASP A 101 -2.53 12.32 -10.50
C ASP A 101 -3.77 11.76 -11.20
N GLN A 102 -3.82 11.83 -12.53
CA GLN A 102 -4.94 11.31 -13.33
C GLN A 102 -4.73 9.86 -13.76
N LYS A 103 -3.48 9.36 -13.71
CA LYS A 103 -3.10 8.01 -14.14
C LYS A 103 -2.96 7.03 -12.98
N TYR A 104 -2.68 7.54 -11.79
CA TYR A 104 -2.44 6.75 -10.60
C TYR A 104 -3.30 7.23 -9.44
N ILE A 105 -3.66 6.29 -8.56
CA ILE A 105 -4.19 6.57 -7.23
C ILE A 105 -3.09 6.24 -6.23
N PHE A 106 -2.66 7.23 -5.46
CA PHE A 106 -1.68 7.03 -4.41
C PHE A 106 -2.38 6.72 -3.10
N MET A 107 -1.81 5.82 -2.32
CA MET A 107 -2.33 5.42 -1.02
C MET A 107 -1.21 5.14 -0.03
N ARG A 108 -1.54 5.15 1.27
CA ARG A 108 -0.72 4.50 2.30
C ARG A 108 -1.53 3.41 2.99
N TRP A 109 -1.04 2.18 3.07
CA TRP A 109 -1.76 1.08 3.75
C TRP A 109 -1.07 0.72 5.06
N LYS A 110 -1.81 0.73 6.16
CA LYS A 110 -1.34 0.41 7.51
C LYS A 110 -2.11 -0.79 8.05
N GLU A 111 -1.42 -1.91 8.18
CA GLU A 111 -1.95 -3.07 8.90
C GLU A 111 -2.18 -2.72 10.37
N LYS A 112 -3.32 -3.14 10.90
CA LYS A 112 -3.79 -2.79 12.25
C LYS A 112 -3.70 -3.97 13.20
N HIS A 113 -4.06 -5.16 12.74
CA HIS A 113 -4.05 -6.38 13.52
C HIS A 113 -4.04 -7.62 12.62
N PHE A 114 -3.58 -8.73 13.20
CA PHE A 114 -3.74 -10.06 12.61
C PHE A 114 -5.18 -10.55 12.81
N VAL A 115 -5.75 -11.19 11.80
CA VAL A 115 -7.12 -11.71 11.80
C VAL A 115 -7.15 -13.16 12.30
N ASN A 116 -6.22 -14.00 11.83
CA ASN A 116 -6.20 -15.45 12.10
C ASN A 116 -4.87 -15.94 12.71
N ALA A 117 -3.96 -15.01 13.03
CA ALA A 117 -2.62 -15.31 13.52
C ALA A 117 -2.20 -14.31 14.61
N SER A 118 -0.97 -14.41 15.07
CA SER A 118 -0.32 -13.42 15.93
C SER A 118 1.11 -13.17 15.44
N GLU A 119 1.74 -12.10 15.90
CA GLU A 119 3.15 -11.82 15.63
C GLU A 119 4.06 -12.97 16.11
N HIS A 120 3.74 -13.58 17.25
CA HIS A 120 4.51 -14.69 17.81
C HIS A 120 4.46 -15.94 16.93
N THR A 121 3.29 -16.24 16.37
CA THR A 121 3.08 -17.45 15.55
C THR A 121 3.53 -17.26 14.10
N SER A 122 3.39 -16.05 13.54
CA SER A 122 3.78 -15.77 12.15
C SER A 122 5.23 -15.33 12.00
N ARG A 123 5.85 -14.78 13.05
CA ARG A 123 7.17 -14.11 13.02
C ARG A 123 7.22 -12.92 12.05
N LEU A 124 6.08 -12.48 11.52
CA LEU A 124 5.95 -11.30 10.68
C LEU A 124 5.66 -10.09 11.57
N THR A 125 6.23 -8.95 11.19
CA THR A 125 5.89 -7.66 11.81
C THR A 125 4.94 -6.89 10.91
N ILE A 126 3.93 -6.28 11.55
CA ILE A 126 2.97 -5.37 10.91
C ILE A 126 3.12 -3.93 11.43
N ALA A 127 4.26 -3.61 12.05
CA ALA A 127 4.47 -2.33 12.72
C ALA A 127 4.52 -1.15 11.73
N GLY A 128 5.07 -1.39 10.54
CA GLY A 128 5.21 -0.42 9.47
C GLY A 128 3.94 -0.19 8.66
N PHE A 129 4.13 0.42 7.49
CA PHE A 129 3.07 0.70 6.52
C PHE A 129 3.63 0.67 5.10
N TYR A 130 2.75 0.66 4.10
CA TYR A 130 3.09 0.63 2.69
C TYR A 130 2.83 1.99 2.05
N TYR A 131 3.76 2.46 1.22
CA TYR A 131 3.48 3.48 0.20
C TYR A 131 3.01 2.76 -1.05
N VAL A 132 1.86 3.12 -1.59
CA VAL A 132 1.19 2.35 -2.65
C VAL A 132 0.77 3.28 -3.79
N SER A 133 0.90 2.81 -5.03
CA SER A 133 0.25 3.40 -6.20
C SER A 133 -0.52 2.34 -6.97
N MET A 134 -1.78 2.63 -7.28
CA MET A 134 -2.60 1.84 -8.20
C MET A 134 -2.69 2.55 -9.55
N ARG A 135 -2.32 1.87 -10.64
CA ARG A 135 -2.46 2.36 -12.00
C ARG A 135 -3.90 2.23 -12.45
N ARG A 136 -4.51 3.34 -12.88
CA ARG A 136 -5.94 3.39 -13.23
C ARG A 136 -6.28 2.64 -14.51
N SER A 137 -5.33 2.48 -15.44
CA SER A 137 -5.59 1.88 -16.75
C SER A 137 -5.86 0.38 -16.70
N ASP A 138 -5.29 -0.31 -15.71
CA ASP A 138 -5.33 -1.78 -15.63
C ASP A 138 -5.36 -2.31 -14.19
N GLY A 139 -5.48 -1.44 -13.19
CA GLY A 139 -5.58 -1.84 -11.78
C GLY A 139 -4.29 -2.41 -11.16
N TYR A 140 -3.14 -2.35 -11.85
CA TYR A 140 -1.88 -2.80 -11.29
C TYR A 140 -1.52 -2.00 -10.04
N VAL A 141 -1.15 -2.69 -8.95
CA VAL A 141 -0.74 -2.05 -7.70
C VAL A 141 0.73 -2.32 -7.45
N GLU A 142 1.48 -1.25 -7.19
CA GLU A 142 2.85 -1.29 -6.74
C GLU A 142 2.96 -0.62 -5.38
N GLY A 143 3.81 -1.14 -4.49
CA GLY A 143 4.12 -0.49 -3.24
C GLY A 143 5.45 -0.87 -2.62
N TYR A 144 5.85 -0.09 -1.62
CA TYR A 144 7.03 -0.35 -0.82
C TYR A 144 6.70 -0.26 0.67
N TYR A 145 7.06 -1.30 1.41
CA TYR A 145 6.94 -1.33 2.87
C TYR A 145 8.00 -0.43 3.52
N HIS A 146 7.56 0.29 4.56
CA HIS A 146 8.40 1.11 5.42
C HIS A 146 8.20 0.74 6.89
N ASP A 147 9.29 0.32 7.51
CA ASP A 147 9.48 0.26 8.95
C ASP A 147 10.95 0.54 9.26
N GLN A 148 11.22 1.31 10.31
CA GLN A 148 12.58 1.71 10.69
C GLN A 148 13.45 0.54 11.20
N HIS A 149 12.82 -0.56 11.60
CA HIS A 149 13.49 -1.75 12.14
C HIS A 149 13.55 -2.91 11.14
N SER A 150 12.97 -2.75 9.95
CA SER A 150 12.90 -3.77 8.92
C SER A 150 13.89 -3.49 7.79
N ALA A 151 14.15 -4.53 6.97
CA ALA A 151 14.85 -4.33 5.71
C ALA A 151 14.08 -3.31 4.84
N PRO A 152 14.76 -2.28 4.29
CA PRO A 152 14.08 -1.21 3.58
C PRO A 152 13.60 -1.69 2.19
N TYR A 153 12.56 -1.04 1.68
CA TYR A 153 12.07 -1.21 0.30
C TYR A 153 11.68 -2.65 -0.04
N GLN A 154 11.04 -3.36 0.90
CA GLN A 154 10.36 -4.61 0.55
C GLN A 154 9.23 -4.26 -0.43
N HIS A 155 9.28 -4.88 -1.60
CA HIS A 155 8.49 -4.50 -2.77
C HIS A 155 7.22 -5.33 -2.85
N LEU A 156 6.10 -4.66 -3.06
CA LEU A 156 4.77 -5.23 -3.25
C LEU A 156 4.35 -5.01 -4.70
N CYS A 157 3.98 -6.07 -5.40
CA CYS A 157 3.41 -6.01 -6.74
C CYS A 157 2.15 -6.89 -6.79
N LEU A 158 1.03 -6.32 -7.23
CA LEU A 158 -0.24 -7.04 -7.32
C LEU A 158 -0.87 -6.78 -8.69
N ASN A 159 -1.33 -7.85 -9.32
CA ASN A 159 -2.18 -7.77 -10.49
C ASN A 159 -3.64 -7.95 -10.05
N PRO A 160 -4.58 -7.17 -10.59
CA PRO A 160 -5.98 -7.36 -10.26
C PRO A 160 -6.45 -8.71 -10.79
N ILE A 161 -7.25 -9.38 -9.97
CA ILE A 161 -7.98 -10.58 -10.37
C ILE A 161 -9.41 -10.11 -10.66
N TYR A 162 -9.78 -10.17 -11.93
CA TYR A 162 -11.17 -9.96 -12.34
C TYR A 162 -11.87 -11.30 -12.22
N ASP A 163 -12.49 -11.56 -11.07
CA ASP A 163 -13.27 -12.79 -10.91
C ASP A 163 -14.36 -12.81 -11.99
N SER A 164 -14.41 -13.91 -12.74
CA SER A 164 -15.24 -14.05 -13.92
C SER A 164 -16.73 -13.95 -13.57
N GLY A 165 -17.35 -12.78 -13.80
CA GLY A 165 -18.80 -12.63 -13.94
C GLY A 165 -19.62 -12.42 -12.67
N GLY A 166 -19.02 -12.03 -11.55
CA GLY A 166 -19.75 -11.64 -10.34
C GLY A 166 -20.14 -10.15 -10.32
N PHE A 167 -21.22 -9.82 -9.62
CA PHE A 167 -21.53 -8.44 -9.22
C PHE A 167 -20.88 -8.17 -7.85
N SER A 168 -19.99 -7.18 -7.74
CA SER A 168 -19.58 -6.61 -6.45
C SER A 168 -20.28 -5.27 -6.25
N SER A 169 -21.04 -5.13 -5.17
CA SER A 169 -21.60 -3.87 -4.69
C SER A 169 -21.30 -3.75 -3.21
N SER A 170 -20.74 -2.62 -2.79
CA SER A 170 -20.30 -2.37 -1.41
C SER A 170 -21.34 -1.64 -0.56
N ILE A 171 -22.63 -1.63 -0.94
CA ILE A 171 -23.67 -0.94 -0.18
C ILE A 171 -24.83 -1.88 0.10
N PHE A 172 -24.97 -2.26 1.37
CA PHE A 172 -26.17 -2.84 1.95
C PHE A 172 -26.53 -2.00 3.17
N GLU A 173 -27.57 -1.17 3.03
CA GLU A 173 -28.09 -0.36 4.12
C GLU A 173 -29.12 -1.17 4.90
N VAL A 174 -29.02 -1.14 6.24
CA VAL A 174 -30.04 -1.68 7.15
C VAL A 174 -30.65 -0.49 7.88
N ALA A 175 -31.99 -0.42 7.85
CA ALA A 175 -32.78 0.59 8.54
C ALA A 175 -32.67 0.48 10.07
#